data_AF-A0A4C1V413-F1
#
_entry.id   AF-A0A4C1V413-F1
#
_cell.length_a   1.000
_cell.length_b   1.000
_cell.length_c   1.000
_cell.angle_alpha   90.00
_cell.angle_beta   90.00
_cell.angle_gamma   90.00
#
_symmetry.space_group_name_H-M   'P 1'
#
loop_
_entity.id
_entity.type
_entity.pdbx_description
1 polymer ?
#
loop_
_entity_poly.entity_id
_entity_poly.type
_entity_poly.pdbx_seq_one_letter_code
_entity_poly.pdbx_strand_id
1 'polypeptide(L)'
;MIRAPATPDNQHDIALVILSTSFVYEVQQVWPVCLNFDKDLDKKSLLEGHVRKVAGWDQTKKDVQDIFQVMELPNVDIQQCILEASAIRMVLGKQPLHITSDKICAGHNTSEPLCEYDSGAGFALAEHDRRDPRKRRYCLRGVVSLFNYLVCIWDFYTVFTKVSAHEDFIRDNSVGVIF
;
A
#
# COMPACT_ATOMS: atom_id res chain seq x y z
N MET A 1 -3.47 -17.52 -13.77
CA MET A 1 -3.50 -16.14 -14.31
C MET A 1 -4.72 -15.47 -13.71
N ILE A 2 -4.53 -14.61 -12.70
CA ILE A 2 -5.64 -13.81 -12.16
C ILE A 2 -5.72 -12.57 -13.06
N ARG A 3 -6.77 -12.51 -13.90
CA ARG A 3 -7.16 -11.29 -14.60
C ARG A 3 -8.52 -10.91 -14.03
N ALA A 4 -8.53 -10.01 -13.06
CA ALA A 4 -9.75 -9.30 -12.69
C ALA A 4 -9.99 -8.19 -13.73
N PRO A 5 -11.22 -7.95 -14.19
CA PRO A 5 -11.52 -6.76 -14.95
C PRO A 5 -11.28 -5.54 -14.05
N ALA A 6 -10.35 -4.66 -14.46
CA ALA A 6 -10.12 -3.39 -13.77
C ALA A 6 -11.40 -2.54 -13.87
N THR A 7 -12.05 -2.27 -12.74
CA THR A 7 -13.11 -1.25 -12.70
C THR A 7 -12.47 0.14 -12.78
N PRO A 8 -13.17 1.17 -13.29
CA PRO A 8 -12.59 2.51 -13.46
C PRO A 8 -12.21 3.22 -12.16
N ASP A 9 -12.53 2.65 -11.00
CA ASP A 9 -12.27 3.21 -9.67
C ASP A 9 -11.29 2.40 -8.83
N ASN A 10 -10.86 1.21 -9.30
CA ASN A 10 -10.09 0.25 -8.49
C ASN A 10 -10.66 0.05 -7.07
N GLN A 11 -11.97 0.21 -6.90
CA GLN A 11 -12.60 -0.04 -5.61
C GLN A 11 -12.43 -1.52 -5.24
N HIS A 12 -12.07 -1.82 -4.00
CA HIS A 12 -11.79 -3.19 -3.57
C HIS A 12 -10.60 -3.86 -4.26
N ASP A 13 -9.59 -3.07 -4.66
CA ASP A 13 -8.34 -3.57 -5.23
C ASP A 13 -7.46 -4.27 -4.17
N ILE A 14 -7.87 -5.48 -3.80
CA ILE A 14 -7.18 -6.38 -2.88
C ILE A 14 -7.47 -7.83 -3.29
N ALA A 15 -6.48 -8.71 -3.13
CA ALA A 15 -6.64 -10.14 -3.36
C ALA A 15 -5.86 -10.94 -2.32
N LEU A 16 -6.34 -12.15 -2.02
CA LEU A 16 -5.62 -13.15 -1.24
C LEU A 16 -5.10 -14.25 -2.15
N VAL A 17 -3.84 -14.62 -1.97
CA VAL A 17 -3.21 -15.74 -2.67
C VAL A 17 -2.88 -16.82 -1.65
N ILE A 18 -3.56 -17.97 -1.78
CA ILE A 18 -3.31 -19.13 -0.92
C ILE A 18 -2.26 -20.00 -1.60
N LEU A 19 -1.13 -20.19 -0.91
CA LEU A 19 -0.04 -21.00 -1.42
C LEU A 19 -0.36 -22.49 -1.28
N SER A 20 0.01 -23.28 -2.28
CA SER A 20 -0.09 -24.75 -2.23
C SER A 20 0.94 -25.37 -1.29
N THR A 21 1.98 -24.62 -0.93
CA THR A 21 3.06 -25.05 -0.04
C THR A 21 3.43 -23.91 0.89
N SER A 22 3.49 -24.21 2.18
CA SER A 22 3.86 -23.23 3.20
C SER A 22 5.33 -22.83 3.08
N PHE A 23 5.61 -21.55 3.32
CA PHE A 23 6.99 -21.10 3.51
C PHE A 23 7.59 -21.68 4.79
N VAL A 24 8.90 -21.94 4.75
CA VAL A 24 9.69 -22.12 5.96
C VAL A 24 10.12 -20.73 6.42
N TYR A 25 9.69 -20.31 7.60
CA TYR A 25 10.08 -19.01 8.14
C TYR A 25 11.55 -19.03 8.52
N GLU A 26 12.30 -18.13 7.90
CA GLU A 26 13.70 -17.87 8.20
C GLU A 26 13.80 -16.43 8.69
N VAL A 27 14.17 -16.26 9.96
CA VAL A 27 14.11 -14.98 10.71
C VAL A 27 14.73 -13.79 9.96
N GLN A 28 15.73 -14.03 9.10
CA GLN A 28 16.45 -12.98 8.38
C GLN A 28 16.01 -12.77 6.93
N GLN A 29 15.21 -13.68 6.35
CA GLN A 29 14.88 -13.67 4.92
C GLN A 29 13.38 -13.67 4.66
N VAL A 30 12.63 -14.51 5.38
CA VAL A 30 11.20 -14.73 5.13
C VAL A 30 10.47 -14.64 6.46
N TRP A 31 9.76 -13.52 6.64
CA TRP A 31 8.93 -13.28 7.81
C TRP A 31 7.63 -12.58 7.44
N PRO A 32 6.48 -12.99 7.99
CA PRO A 32 5.21 -12.35 7.70
C PRO A 32 5.11 -10.94 8.29
N VAL A 33 4.41 -10.06 7.58
CA VAL A 33 3.95 -8.78 8.13
C VAL A 33 2.73 -9.01 9.03
N CYS A 34 2.53 -8.17 10.02
CA CYS A 34 1.37 -8.27 10.90
C CYS A 34 0.11 -7.65 10.26
N LEU A 35 -1.06 -8.16 10.63
CA LEU A 35 -2.35 -7.51 10.38
C LEU A 35 -2.91 -7.01 11.70
N ASN A 36 -3.42 -5.77 11.71
CA ASN A 36 -4.01 -5.17 12.90
C ASN A 36 -5.21 -4.28 12.55
N PHE A 37 -6.40 -4.80 12.80
CA PHE A 37 -7.67 -4.15 12.46
C PHE A 37 -8.26 -3.29 13.59
N ASP A 38 -7.47 -2.97 14.59
CA ASP A 38 -7.88 -2.05 15.67
C ASP A 38 -8.18 -0.66 15.12
N LYS A 39 -9.44 -0.22 15.26
CA LYS A 39 -9.94 1.04 14.69
C LYS A 39 -9.28 2.28 15.28
N ASP A 40 -8.87 2.24 16.55
CA ASP A 40 -8.23 3.39 17.19
C ASP A 40 -6.77 3.51 16.75
N LEU A 41 -6.09 2.37 16.61
CA LEU A 41 -4.75 2.34 16.01
C LEU A 41 -4.80 2.71 14.53
N ASP A 42 -5.81 2.26 13.78
CA ASP A 42 -5.99 2.62 12.38
C ASP A 42 -6.13 4.14 12.23
N LYS A 43 -7.03 4.78 12.99
CA LYS A 43 -7.18 6.24 13.00
C LYS A 43 -5.89 6.97 13.37
N LYS A 44 -5.22 6.58 14.46
CA LYS A 44 -3.94 7.18 14.88
C LYS A 44 -2.85 6.99 13.84
N SER A 45 -2.82 5.81 13.21
CA SER A 45 -1.82 5.46 12.21
C SER A 45 -1.98 6.25 10.92
N LEU A 46 -3.15 6.85 10.65
CA LEU A 46 -3.48 7.67 9.48
C LEU A 46 -3.27 9.17 9.73
N LEU A 47 -2.80 9.56 10.91
CA LEU A 47 -2.43 10.95 11.18
C LEU A 47 -1.32 11.38 10.22
N GLU A 48 -1.48 12.59 9.69
CA GLU A 48 -0.54 13.22 8.77
C GLU A 48 0.89 13.24 9.35
N GLY A 49 1.89 13.07 8.48
CA GLY A 49 3.31 13.08 8.87
C GLY A 49 3.83 11.79 9.51
N HIS A 50 2.97 10.81 9.83
CA HIS A 50 3.47 9.49 10.22
C HIS A 50 4.14 8.81 9.02
N VAL A 51 5.41 8.48 9.19
CA VAL A 51 6.23 7.84 8.17
C VAL A 51 6.01 6.32 8.20
N ARG A 52 5.84 5.75 7.01
CA ARG A 52 5.61 4.33 6.80
C ARG A 52 6.53 3.79 5.71
N LYS A 53 6.75 2.48 5.76
CA LYS A 53 7.67 1.81 4.85
C LYS A 53 6.92 1.10 3.75
N VAL A 54 7.40 1.27 2.53
CA VAL A 54 6.96 0.54 1.35
C VAL A 54 8.18 0.02 0.63
N ALA A 55 8.13 -1.24 0.25
CA ALA A 55 9.14 -1.84 -0.60
C ALA A 55 8.77 -1.58 -2.07
N GLY A 56 9.73 -1.18 -2.88
CA GLY A 56 9.56 -1.00 -4.31
C GLY A 56 10.84 -1.26 -5.09
N TRP A 57 10.72 -1.38 -6.39
CA TRP A 57 11.84 -1.52 -7.31
C TRP A 57 12.13 -0.18 -7.97
N ASP A 58 13.33 0.37 -7.71
CA ASP A 58 13.77 1.57 -8.42
C ASP A 58 14.17 1.19 -9.85
N GLN A 59 13.32 1.59 -10.80
CA GLN A 59 13.56 1.37 -12.24
C GLN A 59 13.97 2.65 -12.96
N THR A 60 14.26 3.74 -12.23
CA THR A 60 14.60 5.03 -12.86
C THR A 60 15.97 5.00 -13.57
N LYS A 61 16.77 3.94 -13.36
CA LYS A 61 18.07 3.76 -14.00
C LYS A 61 18.03 2.57 -14.97
N LYS A 62 17.76 2.84 -16.25
CA LYS A 62 17.74 1.86 -17.36
C LYS A 62 19.01 0.99 -17.50
N ASP A 63 20.10 1.34 -16.83
CA ASP A 63 21.41 0.67 -16.94
C ASP A 63 21.96 0.15 -15.59
N VAL A 64 21.18 0.19 -14.51
CA VAL A 64 21.60 -0.29 -13.17
C VAL A 64 20.66 -1.39 -12.71
N GLN A 65 21.22 -2.45 -12.12
CA GLN A 65 20.53 -3.59 -11.53
C GLN A 65 19.19 -3.20 -10.86
N ASP A 66 18.19 -4.08 -10.98
CA ASP A 66 16.91 -4.01 -10.26
C ASP A 66 17.15 -3.95 -8.75
N ILE A 67 17.39 -2.75 -8.20
CA ILE A 67 17.66 -2.57 -6.78
C ILE A 67 16.31 -2.49 -6.07
N PHE A 68 16.07 -3.48 -5.22
CA PHE A 68 14.99 -3.46 -4.25
C PHE A 68 15.29 -2.41 -3.18
N GLN A 69 14.39 -1.45 -3.02
CA GLN A 69 14.51 -0.36 -2.06
C GLN A 69 13.33 -0.32 -1.10
N VAL A 70 13.59 0.13 0.13
CA VAL A 70 12.55 0.43 1.09
C VAL A 70 12.45 1.94 1.22
N MET A 71 11.34 2.49 0.73
CA MET A 71 11.03 3.91 0.79
C MET A 71 10.23 4.23 2.05
N GLU A 72 10.46 5.44 2.56
CA GLU A 72 9.75 6.00 3.70
C GLU A 72 8.81 7.10 3.22
N LEU A 73 7.50 6.83 3.26
CA LEU A 73 6.48 7.76 2.79
C LEU A 73 5.67 8.32 3.98
N PRO A 74 5.54 9.65 4.11
CA PRO A 74 4.65 10.25 5.08
C PRO A 74 3.19 10.06 4.65
N ASN A 75 2.32 9.74 5.60
CA ASN A 75 0.88 9.87 5.36
C ASN A 75 0.49 11.30 5.06
N VAL A 76 -0.54 11.42 4.23
CA VAL A 76 -1.12 12.71 3.83
C VAL A 76 -2.61 12.69 4.07
N ASP A 77 -3.21 13.88 4.16
CA ASP A 77 -4.65 14.01 4.25
C ASP A 77 -5.34 13.50 2.98
N ILE A 78 -6.39 12.69 3.16
CA ILE A 78 -7.11 12.06 2.06
C ILE A 78 -7.89 13.08 1.23
N GLN A 79 -8.35 14.20 1.82
CA GLN A 79 -9.04 15.24 1.06
C GLN A 79 -8.07 15.97 0.15
N GLN A 80 -6.88 16.29 0.65
CA GLN A 80 -5.81 16.85 -0.18
C GLN A 80 -5.47 15.92 -1.36
N CYS A 81 -5.36 14.62 -1.10
CA CYS A 81 -5.12 13.63 -2.14
C CYS A 81 -6.22 13.59 -3.21
N ILE A 82 -7.50 13.64 -2.81
CA ILE A 82 -8.65 13.70 -3.71
C ILE A 82 -8.65 14.98 -4.56
N LEU A 83 -8.31 16.12 -3.96
CA LEU A 83 -8.26 17.40 -4.65
C LEU A 83 -7.17 17.41 -5.73
N GLU A 84 -5.97 16.92 -5.42
CA GLU A 84 -4.87 16.84 -6.39
C GLU A 84 -5.16 15.83 -7.49
N ALA A 85 -5.67 14.64 -7.15
CA ALA A 85 -6.13 13.65 -8.11
C ALA A 85 -7.16 14.22 -9.11
N SER A 86 -8.05 15.09 -8.62
CA SER A 86 -9.04 15.79 -9.44
C SER A 86 -8.42 16.89 -10.33
N ALA A 87 -7.34 17.53 -9.88
CA ALA A 87 -6.60 18.53 -10.66
C ALA A 87 -5.81 17.90 -11.82
N ILE A 88 -5.20 16.72 -11.60
CA ILE A 88 -4.48 15.96 -12.63
C ILE A 88 -5.37 15.66 -13.83
N ARG A 89 -6.65 15.35 -13.58
CA ARG A 89 -7.65 15.15 -14.63
C ARG A 89 -7.66 16.30 -15.63
N MET A 90 -7.55 17.54 -15.14
CA MET A 90 -7.55 18.74 -15.98
C MET A 90 -6.28 18.83 -16.84
N VAL A 91 -5.15 18.33 -16.33
CA VAL A 91 -3.84 18.40 -17.00
C VAL A 91 -3.65 17.26 -18.02
N LEU A 92 -4.03 16.03 -17.67
CA LEU A 92 -3.75 14.84 -18.49
C LEU A 92 -4.92 14.42 -19.40
N GLY A 93 -6.11 15.03 -19.27
CA GLY A 93 -7.26 14.75 -20.13
C GLY A 93 -7.79 13.31 -20.06
N LYS A 94 -7.44 12.56 -19.00
CA LYS A 94 -7.84 11.16 -18.79
C LYS A 94 -8.98 11.05 -17.77
N GLN A 95 -9.57 9.85 -17.65
CA GLN A 95 -10.62 9.55 -16.67
C GLN A 95 -10.19 9.97 -15.24
N PRO A 96 -11.12 10.47 -14.40
CA PRO A 96 -10.80 10.86 -13.03
C PRO A 96 -10.20 9.68 -12.28
N LEU A 97 -9.14 9.92 -11.51
CA LEU A 97 -8.72 8.98 -10.49
C LEU A 97 -9.81 9.00 -9.40
N HIS A 98 -10.66 7.97 -9.37
CA HIS A 98 -11.70 7.85 -8.36
C HIS A 98 -11.10 7.29 -7.08
N ILE A 99 -10.70 8.17 -6.16
CA ILE A 99 -10.26 7.79 -4.82
C ILE A 99 -11.49 7.52 -3.96
N THR A 100 -11.78 6.23 -3.75
CA THR A 100 -12.91 5.72 -2.96
C THR A 100 -12.59 5.68 -1.45
N SER A 101 -13.61 5.41 -0.63
CA SER A 101 -13.48 5.40 0.84
C SER A 101 -12.58 4.28 1.40
N ASP A 102 -12.26 3.28 0.58
CA ASP A 102 -11.31 2.21 0.89
C ASP A 102 -9.87 2.55 0.47
N LYS A 103 -9.56 3.82 0.21
CA LYS A 103 -8.23 4.29 -0.19
C LYS A 103 -7.59 5.18 0.88
N ILE A 104 -6.26 5.14 0.92
CA ILE A 104 -5.39 6.05 1.69
C ILE A 104 -4.26 6.53 0.78
N CYS A 105 -3.65 7.66 1.13
CA CYS A 105 -2.56 8.23 0.35
C CYS A 105 -1.31 8.48 1.19
N ALA A 106 -0.15 8.42 0.54
CA ALA A 106 1.13 8.77 1.15
C ALA A 106 2.14 9.24 0.11
N GLY A 107 3.14 9.99 0.58
CA GLY A 107 4.24 10.52 -0.22
C GLY A 107 3.80 11.66 -1.15
N HIS A 108 4.62 12.67 -1.34
CA HIS A 108 4.42 13.74 -2.32
C HIS A 108 5.78 14.31 -2.67
N ASN A 109 6.05 14.52 -3.95
CA ASN A 109 7.35 14.96 -4.45
C ASN A 109 8.51 14.06 -4.00
N THR A 110 8.33 12.74 -4.06
CA THR A 110 9.37 11.79 -3.70
C THR A 110 10.38 11.68 -4.83
N SER A 111 11.68 11.66 -4.50
CA SER A 111 12.75 11.49 -5.48
C SER A 111 12.70 10.15 -6.20
N GLU A 112 11.95 9.19 -5.64
CA GLU A 112 11.71 7.86 -6.17
C GLU A 112 10.19 7.61 -6.07
N PRO A 113 9.43 7.77 -7.17
CA PRO A 113 8.00 7.49 -7.18
C PRO A 113 7.73 5.99 -7.29
N LEU A 114 6.72 5.50 -6.57
CA LEU A 114 6.19 4.15 -6.75
C LEU A 114 5.47 4.04 -8.09
N CYS A 115 5.69 2.94 -8.79
CA CYS A 115 5.24 2.75 -10.17
C CYS A 115 4.52 1.42 -10.38
N GLU A 116 4.05 1.17 -11.61
CA GLU A 116 3.20 0.01 -11.95
C GLU A 116 3.76 -1.33 -11.45
N TYR A 117 5.08 -1.48 -11.45
CA TYR A 117 5.77 -2.68 -10.97
C TYR A 117 5.74 -2.86 -9.44
N ASP A 118 5.38 -1.81 -8.70
CA ASP A 118 5.19 -1.84 -7.25
C ASP A 118 3.72 -2.08 -6.88
N SER A 119 2.82 -2.26 -7.86
CA SER A 119 1.42 -2.60 -7.60
C SER A 119 1.31 -3.89 -6.77
N GLY A 120 0.51 -3.85 -5.71
CA GLY A 120 0.44 -4.94 -4.74
C GLY A 120 1.49 -4.90 -3.63
N ALA A 121 2.47 -3.98 -3.67
CA ALA A 121 3.46 -3.85 -2.60
C ALA A 121 2.82 -3.41 -1.28
N GLY A 122 3.37 -3.90 -0.17
CA GLY A 122 2.85 -3.64 1.17
C GLY A 122 3.33 -2.30 1.73
N PHE A 123 2.40 -1.52 2.28
CA PHE A 123 2.66 -0.28 3.00
C PHE A 123 2.46 -0.50 4.50
N ALA A 124 3.57 -0.56 5.25
CA ALA A 124 3.59 -1.01 6.63
C ALA A 124 4.07 0.06 7.62
N LEU A 125 3.48 0.05 8.82
CA LEU A 125 3.85 0.91 9.93
C LEU A 125 4.45 0.10 11.07
N ALA A 126 5.51 0.61 11.69
CA ALA A 126 6.05 0.03 12.91
C ALA A 126 5.14 0.35 14.11
N GLU A 127 4.56 -0.67 14.73
CA GLU A 127 3.68 -0.58 15.89
C GLU A 127 4.30 -1.25 17.11
N HIS A 128 3.92 -0.84 18.32
CA HIS A 128 4.30 -1.56 19.53
C HIS A 128 3.66 -2.96 19.54
N ASP A 129 4.44 -3.98 19.86
CA ASP A 129 3.90 -5.32 20.10
C ASP A 129 2.97 -5.29 21.32
N ARG A 130 1.75 -5.82 21.15
CA ARG A 130 0.72 -5.87 22.21
C ARG A 130 1.16 -6.66 23.44
N ARG A 131 2.02 -7.66 23.27
CA ARG A 131 2.54 -8.54 24.34
C ARG A 131 3.83 -7.99 24.96
N ASP A 132 4.60 -7.21 24.20
CA ASP A 132 5.87 -6.65 24.65
C ASP A 132 6.09 -5.23 24.07
N PRO A 133 5.73 -4.16 24.80
CA PRO A 133 5.85 -2.79 24.32
C PRO A 133 7.27 -2.36 23.91
N ARG A 134 8.31 -3.11 24.30
CA ARG A 134 9.70 -2.85 23.89
C ARG A 134 9.99 -3.30 22.47
N LYS A 135 9.16 -4.20 21.93
CA LYS A 135 9.27 -4.73 20.56
C LYS A 135 8.41 -3.93 19.61
N ARG A 136 8.91 -3.79 18.39
CA ARG A 136 8.18 -3.23 17.25
C ARG A 136 7.78 -4.35 16.30
N ARG A 137 6.58 -4.29 15.76
CA ARG A 137 6.15 -5.12 14.63
C ARG A 137 5.70 -4.22 13.49
N TYR A 138 6.06 -4.59 12.27
CA TYR A 138 5.51 -3.92 11.09
C TYR A 138 4.13 -4.51 10.81
N CYS A 139 3.12 -3.64 10.84
CA CYS A 139 1.74 -3.99 10.52
C CYS A 139 1.39 -3.39 9.16
N LEU A 140 0.80 -4.22 8.29
CA LEU A 140 0.33 -3.81 6.98
C LEU A 140 -0.89 -2.91 7.12
N ARG A 141 -0.86 -1.76 6.45
CA ARG A 141 -1.92 -0.74 6.50
C ARG A 141 -2.47 -0.41 5.12
N GLY A 142 -1.63 -0.48 4.10
CA GLY A 142 -2.02 -0.26 2.71
C GLY A 142 -1.41 -1.28 1.77
N VAL A 143 -2.01 -1.43 0.60
CA VAL A 143 -1.46 -2.14 -0.55
C VAL A 143 -1.42 -1.17 -1.71
N VAL A 144 -0.28 -1.03 -2.39
CA VAL A 144 -0.13 -0.09 -3.52
C VAL A 144 -1.20 -0.41 -4.57
N SER A 145 -2.02 0.60 -4.90
CA SER A 145 -3.15 0.51 -5.83
C SER A 145 -3.01 1.62 -6.85
N LEU A 146 -2.33 1.31 -7.96
CA LEU A 146 -2.04 2.28 -9.01
C LEU A 146 -3.06 2.18 -10.14
N PHE A 147 -3.48 3.34 -10.63
CA PHE A 147 -4.50 3.46 -11.66
C PHE A 147 -3.92 3.68 -13.06
N ASN A 148 -2.70 4.23 -13.16
CA ASN A 148 -2.14 4.60 -14.46
C ASN A 148 -0.61 4.67 -14.44
N TYR A 149 0.01 4.14 -15.49
CA TYR A 149 1.45 4.25 -15.77
C TYR A 149 1.94 5.71 -15.84
N LEU A 150 1.06 6.67 -16.17
CA LEU A 150 1.39 8.10 -16.21
C LEU A 150 1.47 8.77 -14.83
N VAL A 151 1.02 8.13 -13.75
CA VAL A 151 1.02 8.72 -12.40
C VAL A 151 2.38 8.57 -11.72
N CYS A 152 3.33 7.85 -12.34
CA CYS A 152 4.76 7.83 -12.02
C CYS A 152 5.50 9.18 -12.23
N ILE A 153 4.76 10.28 -12.40
CA ILE A 153 5.34 11.61 -12.47
C ILE A 153 5.71 12.04 -11.05
N TRP A 154 6.82 12.75 -10.93
CA TRP A 154 7.56 12.98 -9.69
C TRP A 154 6.86 13.86 -8.65
N ASP A 155 5.56 14.15 -8.79
CA ASP A 155 4.84 15.15 -7.99
C ASP A 155 3.44 14.68 -7.52
N PHE A 156 3.18 13.37 -7.43
CA PHE A 156 1.85 12.87 -7.03
C PHE A 156 1.86 11.98 -5.81
N TYR A 157 0.75 12.03 -5.08
CA TYR A 157 0.50 11.08 -4.00
C TYR A 157 0.39 9.65 -4.53
N THR A 158 1.03 8.73 -3.83
CA THR A 158 0.76 7.31 -4.05
C THR A 158 -0.55 6.94 -3.38
N VAL A 159 -1.41 6.23 -4.10
CA VAL A 159 -2.70 5.71 -3.60
C VAL A 159 -2.54 4.24 -3.22
N PHE A 160 -3.11 3.88 -2.07
CA PHE A 160 -3.09 2.54 -1.53
C PHE A 160 -4.52 2.08 -1.20
N THR A 161 -4.80 0.80 -1.42
CA THR A 161 -5.98 0.14 -0.83
C THR A 161 -5.79 0.03 0.67
N LYS A 162 -6.73 0.58 1.44
CA LYS A 162 -6.76 0.55 2.90
C LYS A 162 -7.11 -0.86 3.39
N VAL A 163 -6.14 -1.55 3.98
CA VAL A 163 -6.31 -2.96 4.39
C VAL A 163 -7.43 -3.14 5.42
N SER A 164 -7.59 -2.20 6.35
CA SER A 164 -8.64 -2.24 7.36
C SER A 164 -10.06 -2.03 6.81
N ALA A 165 -10.22 -1.50 5.59
CA ALA A 165 -11.52 -1.41 4.92
C ALA A 165 -12.00 -2.78 4.39
N HIS A 166 -11.10 -3.77 4.31
CA HIS A 166 -11.36 -5.12 3.80
C HIS A 166 -11.19 -6.20 4.87
N GLU A 167 -11.34 -5.85 6.16
CA GLU A 167 -11.19 -6.76 7.29
C GLU A 167 -12.08 -8.00 7.15
N ASP A 168 -13.37 -7.82 6.86
CA ASP A 168 -14.33 -8.92 6.74
C ASP A 168 -13.92 -9.88 5.61
N PHE A 169 -13.62 -9.35 4.43
CA PHE A 169 -13.10 -10.13 3.31
C PHE A 169 -11.85 -10.92 3.68
N ILE A 170 -10.88 -10.29 4.36
CA ILE A 170 -9.63 -10.95 4.76
C ILE A 170 -9.91 -12.06 5.77
N ARG A 171 -10.71 -11.79 6.80
CA ARG A 171 -11.03 -12.77 7.86
C ARG A 171 -11.79 -13.97 7.28
N ASP A 172 -12.84 -13.73 6.52
CA ASP A 172 -13.71 -14.77 5.97
C ASP A 172 -12.97 -15.72 5.03
N ASN A 173 -11.95 -15.22 4.32
CA ASN A 173 -11.17 -15.98 3.36
C ASN A 173 -9.80 -16.44 3.89
N SER A 174 -9.50 -16.19 5.18
CA SER A 174 -8.32 -16.73 5.86
C SER A 174 -8.67 -17.75 6.95
N VAL A 175 -9.95 -18.04 7.18
CA VAL A 175 -10.39 -19.08 8.11
C VAL A 175 -9.82 -20.45 7.70
N GLY A 176 -9.08 -21.08 8.60
CA GLY A 176 -8.42 -22.37 8.35
C GLY A 176 -6.97 -22.27 7.85
N VAL A 177 -6.52 -21.06 7.49
CA VAL A 177 -5.11 -20.74 7.22
C VAL A 177 -4.53 -20.14 8.49
N ILE A 178 -4.01 -20.98 9.38
CA ILE A 178 -3.45 -20.54 10.67
C ILE A 178 -2.15 -19.75 10.40
N PHE A 179 -2.10 -18.49 10.83
CA PHE A 179 -0.89 -17.66 10.92
C PHE A 179 -0.22 -17.80 12.30
#